data_AF-A0A5S3V2W5-F1
#
_entry.id   AF-A0A5S3V2W5-F1
#
_cell.length_a   1.000
_cell.length_b   1.000
_cell.length_c   1.000
_cell.angle_alpha   90.00
_cell.angle_beta   90.00
_cell.angle_gamma   90.00
#
_symmetry.space_group_name_H-M   'P 1'
#
loop_
_entity.id
_entity.type
_entity.pdbx_description
1 polymer ?
#
loop_
_entity_poly.entity_id
_entity_poly.type
_entity_poly.pdbx_seq_one_letter_code
_entity_poly.pdbx_strand_id
1 'polypeptide(L)'
;MAFAVHFRYINSPLLMAIVALSLILIILRDATFYVFSAYSLLLSGLFIIGVRLKDVNLCGLTGLALFPIIYENLLFSTGLISLTSETQNRLFQNSLIFGLHFIKELILLVLLIYRMEITKRLFPNRSIYYTFADTLLPWLCLLTAIFSFLALFENYLRNGRGYDITLFFYAFEVTGYLFYSSVCGILLVLTMITCQQQRLSPQGSAK
;
A
#
# COMPACT_ATOMS: atom_id res chain seq x y z
N MET A 1 -16.67 19.72 15.41
CA MET A 1 -17.88 19.02 14.91
C MET A 1 -17.75 18.53 13.44
N ALA A 2 -16.56 18.56 12.82
CA ALA A 2 -16.33 18.13 11.44
C ALA A 2 -15.86 16.66 11.28
N PHE A 3 -15.56 15.97 12.40
CA PHE A 3 -15.02 14.60 12.39
C PHE A 3 -16.10 13.50 12.24
N ALA A 4 -17.37 13.79 12.55
CA ALA A 4 -18.44 12.79 12.56
C ALA A 4 -19.08 12.55 11.18
N VAL A 5 -18.82 13.42 10.19
CA VAL A 5 -19.47 13.34 8.87
C VAL A 5 -18.68 12.48 7.88
N HIS A 6 -17.36 12.33 8.06
CA HIS A 6 -16.54 11.59 7.11
C HIS A 6 -16.55 10.07 7.27
N PHE A 7 -17.04 9.54 8.40
CA PHE A 7 -17.14 8.09 8.64
C PHE A 7 -18.43 7.43 8.13
N ARG A 8 -19.41 8.22 7.64
CA ARG A 8 -20.71 7.70 7.18
C ARG A 8 -20.69 6.99 5.81
N TYR A 9 -19.52 6.90 5.17
CA TYR A 9 -19.35 6.31 3.83
C TYR A 9 -18.27 5.23 3.76
N ILE A 10 -18.00 4.52 4.86
CA ILE A 10 -17.44 3.16 4.74
C ILE A 10 -18.56 2.29 4.17
N ASN A 11 -18.63 2.22 2.83
CA ASN A 11 -19.60 1.39 2.13
C ASN A 11 -19.36 -0.07 2.56
N SER A 12 -20.40 -0.75 3.07
CA SER A 12 -20.40 -2.19 3.36
C SER A 12 -19.66 -3.04 2.30
N PRO A 13 -19.80 -2.79 0.97
CA PRO A 13 -19.02 -3.53 -0.03
C PRO A 13 -17.52 -3.25 -0.02
N LEU A 14 -17.06 -2.04 0.32
CA LEU A 14 -15.63 -1.73 0.49
C LEU A 14 -15.05 -2.51 1.67
N LEU A 15 -15.78 -2.51 2.80
CA LEU A 15 -15.37 -3.26 3.99
C LEU A 15 -15.36 -4.77 3.69
N MET A 16 -16.38 -5.32 3.02
CA MET A 16 -16.42 -6.73 2.65
C MET A 16 -15.33 -7.10 1.63
N ALA A 17 -15.03 -6.24 0.65
CA ALA A 17 -13.95 -6.49 -0.30
C ALA A 17 -12.58 -6.51 0.39
N ILE A 18 -12.31 -5.55 1.29
CA ILE A 18 -11.08 -5.51 2.09
C ILE A 18 -11.00 -6.75 2.98
N VAL A 19 -12.08 -7.13 3.68
CA VAL A 19 -12.10 -8.30 4.57
C VAL A 19 -11.90 -9.59 3.78
N ALA A 20 -12.60 -9.78 2.66
CA ALA A 20 -12.48 -10.98 1.83
C ALA A 20 -11.07 -11.11 1.24
N LEU A 21 -10.51 -10.03 0.71
CA LEU A 21 -9.16 -10.03 0.15
C LEU A 21 -8.11 -10.26 1.24
N SER A 22 -8.34 -9.73 2.45
CA SER A 22 -7.44 -9.92 3.59
C SER A 22 -7.45 -11.37 4.04
N LEU A 23 -8.63 -11.99 4.14
CA LEU A 23 -8.77 -13.41 4.50
C LEU A 23 -8.10 -14.31 3.46
N ILE A 24 -8.29 -14.05 2.16
CA ILE A 24 -7.64 -14.83 1.09
C ILE A 24 -6.12 -14.74 1.20
N LEU A 25 -5.58 -13.54 1.43
CA LEU A 25 -4.13 -13.34 1.55
C LEU A 25 -3.54 -13.93 2.84
N ILE A 26 -4.30 -13.91 3.95
CA ILE A 26 -3.91 -14.55 5.20
C ILE A 26 -3.92 -16.09 5.07
N ILE A 27 -4.89 -16.67 4.36
CA ILE A 27 -4.94 -18.12 4.12
C ILE A 27 -3.77 -18.58 3.24
N LEU A 28 -3.31 -17.73 2.31
CA LEU A 28 -2.18 -18.01 1.41
C LEU A 28 -0.80 -17.72 2.04
N ARG A 29 -0.71 -17.49 3.36
CA ARG A 29 0.51 -17.06 4.07
C ARG A 29 1.76 -17.93 3.81
N ASP A 30 1.61 -19.26 3.72
CA ASP A 30 2.73 -20.19 3.42
C ASP A 30 3.27 -20.06 1.99
N ALA A 31 2.58 -19.28 1.15
CA ALA A 31 2.84 -19.10 -0.26
C ALA A 31 3.18 -17.63 -0.54
N THR A 32 4.11 -17.04 0.23
CA THR A 32 4.55 -15.63 0.13
C THR A 32 4.76 -15.19 -1.31
N PHE A 33 5.41 -16.02 -2.13
CA PHE A 33 5.60 -15.77 -3.56
C PHE A 33 4.28 -15.58 -4.34
N TYR A 34 3.28 -16.42 -4.08
CA TYR A 34 1.98 -16.34 -4.75
C TYR A 34 1.18 -15.13 -4.29
N VAL A 35 1.27 -14.75 -3.01
CA VAL A 35 0.64 -13.53 -2.48
C VAL A 35 1.19 -12.29 -3.18
N PHE A 36 2.51 -12.13 -3.23
CA PHE A 36 3.15 -11.01 -3.93
C PHE A 36 2.84 -11.00 -5.43
N SER A 37 2.82 -12.18 -6.06
CA SER A 37 2.48 -12.32 -7.48
C SER A 37 1.04 -11.94 -7.77
N ALA A 38 0.08 -12.40 -6.95
CA ALA A 38 -1.33 -12.09 -7.09
C ALA A 38 -1.62 -10.59 -6.86
N TYR A 39 -1.00 -10.00 -5.83
CA TYR A 39 -1.06 -8.57 -5.56
C TYR A 39 -0.54 -7.74 -6.75
N SER A 40 0.64 -8.11 -7.27
CA SER A 40 1.27 -7.43 -8.42
C SER A 40 0.43 -7.56 -9.69
N LEU A 41 -0.12 -8.74 -9.96
CA LEU A 41 -0.98 -9.00 -11.11
C LEU A 41 -2.26 -8.17 -11.05
N LEU A 42 -2.91 -8.14 -9.88
CA LEU A 42 -4.13 -7.36 -9.67
C LEU A 42 -3.87 -5.87 -9.91
N LEU A 43 -2.85 -5.29 -9.27
CA LEU A 43 -2.52 -3.87 -9.45
C LEU A 43 -2.14 -3.53 -10.89
N SER A 44 -1.38 -4.39 -11.56
CA SER A 44 -1.04 -4.23 -12.98
C SER A 44 -2.29 -4.25 -13.86
N GLY A 45 -3.24 -5.14 -13.57
CA GLY A 45 -4.55 -5.19 -14.24
C GLY A 45 -5.36 -3.91 -14.03
N LEU A 46 -5.42 -3.40 -12.79
CA LEU A 46 -6.11 -2.15 -12.47
C LEU A 46 -5.46 -0.94 -13.17
N PHE A 47 -4.12 -0.91 -13.25
CA PHE A 47 -3.39 0.10 -13.99
C PHE A 47 -3.73 0.07 -15.49
N ILE A 48 -3.73 -1.12 -16.12
CA ILE A 48 -4.14 -1.29 -17.52
C ILE A 48 -5.58 -0.81 -17.74
N ILE A 49 -6.50 -1.12 -16.82
CA ILE A 49 -7.87 -0.60 -16.88
C ILE A 49 -7.85 0.93 -16.82
N GLY A 50 -7.14 1.55 -15.88
CA GLY A 50 -6.99 3.01 -15.81
C GLY A 50 -6.50 3.62 -17.13
N VAL A 51 -5.51 3.01 -17.77
CA VAL A 51 -5.00 3.44 -19.08
C VAL A 51 -6.08 3.36 -20.15
N ARG A 52 -6.85 2.26 -20.18
CA ARG A 52 -7.96 2.06 -21.13
C ARG A 52 -9.08 3.08 -20.91
N LEU A 53 -9.39 3.40 -19.67
CA LEU A 53 -10.38 4.41 -19.29
C LEU A 53 -9.87 5.84 -19.48
N LYS A 54 -8.57 6.03 -19.77
CA LYS A 54 -7.88 7.33 -19.82
C LYS A 54 -7.99 8.11 -18.50
N ASP A 55 -8.12 7.38 -17.39
CA ASP A 55 -8.25 7.94 -16.06
C ASP A 55 -6.87 8.06 -15.41
N VAL A 56 -6.33 9.28 -15.38
CA VAL A 56 -5.02 9.57 -14.80
C VAL A 56 -5.06 9.40 -13.27
N ASN A 57 -6.24 9.54 -12.65
CA ASN A 57 -6.37 9.40 -11.21
C ASN A 57 -6.13 7.94 -10.80
N LEU A 58 -6.78 7.01 -11.49
CA LEU A 58 -6.64 5.58 -11.27
C LEU A 58 -5.22 5.10 -11.64
N CYS A 59 -4.67 5.54 -12.77
CA CYS A 59 -3.29 5.19 -13.17
C CYS A 59 -2.24 5.66 -12.15
N GLY A 60 -2.35 6.90 -11.66
CA GLY A 60 -1.39 7.44 -10.72
C GLY A 60 -1.40 6.67 -9.39
N LEU A 61 -2.57 6.36 -8.85
CA LEU A 61 -2.70 5.65 -7.58
C LEU A 61 -2.28 4.18 -7.68
N THR A 62 -2.68 3.49 -8.75
CA THR A 62 -2.24 2.10 -8.99
C THR A 62 -0.74 2.03 -9.27
N GLY A 63 -0.18 3.01 -9.99
CA GLY A 63 1.26 3.12 -10.20
C GLY A 63 2.04 3.35 -8.90
N LEU A 64 1.56 4.25 -8.03
CA LEU A 64 2.16 4.44 -6.71
C LEU A 64 2.01 3.20 -5.82
N ALA A 65 0.92 2.44 -5.93
CA ALA A 65 0.74 1.19 -5.19
C ALA A 65 1.68 0.05 -5.62
N LEU A 66 2.26 0.14 -6.83
CA LEU A 66 3.30 -0.78 -7.31
C LEU A 66 4.70 -0.42 -6.77
N PHE A 67 4.92 0.81 -6.29
CA PHE A 67 6.23 1.25 -5.77
C PHE A 67 6.79 0.34 -4.68
N PRO A 68 6.02 -0.06 -3.64
CA PRO A 68 6.52 -0.98 -2.62
C PRO A 68 7.04 -2.30 -3.19
N ILE A 69 6.37 -2.89 -4.18
CA ILE A 69 6.81 -4.15 -4.80
C ILE A 69 8.17 -3.97 -5.47
N ILE A 70 8.30 -2.91 -6.27
CA ILE A 70 9.55 -2.62 -6.99
C ILE A 70 10.68 -2.39 -5.99
N TYR A 71 10.41 -1.63 -4.93
CA TYR A 71 11.38 -1.34 -3.86
C TYR A 71 11.84 -2.62 -3.15
N GLU A 72 10.90 -3.47 -2.72
CA GLU A 72 11.18 -4.71 -1.99
C GLU A 72 11.99 -5.69 -2.87
N ASN A 73 11.59 -5.88 -4.13
CA ASN A 73 12.32 -6.74 -5.06
C ASN A 73 13.73 -6.23 -5.33
N LEU A 74 13.91 -4.90 -5.45
CA LEU A 74 15.21 -4.31 -5.72
C LEU A 74 16.19 -4.49 -4.56
N LEU A 75 15.72 -4.46 -3.31
CA LEU A 75 16.59 -4.55 -2.12
C LEU A 75 16.78 -5.97 -1.59
N PHE A 76 15.72 -6.78 -1.57
CA PHE A 76 15.75 -8.07 -0.89
C PHE A 76 15.87 -9.24 -1.86
N SER A 77 15.25 -9.19 -3.04
CA SER A 77 15.34 -10.28 -4.02
C SER A 77 16.65 -10.30 -4.79
N THR A 78 17.31 -9.16 -4.94
CA THR A 78 18.66 -9.06 -5.54
C THR A 78 19.76 -9.59 -4.61
N GLY A 79 19.45 -9.83 -3.33
CA GLY A 79 20.42 -10.22 -2.32
C GLY A 79 21.29 -9.07 -1.82
N LEU A 80 20.98 -7.81 -2.16
CA LEU A 80 21.69 -6.64 -1.61
C LEU A 80 21.60 -6.63 -0.08
N ILE A 81 20.47 -7.05 0.48
CA ILE A 81 20.25 -7.20 1.92
C ILE A 81 19.59 -8.54 2.21
N SER A 82 20.20 -9.33 3.10
CA SER A 82 19.61 -10.58 3.55
C SER A 82 18.44 -10.33 4.51
N LEU A 83 17.35 -11.07 4.36
CA LEU A 83 16.27 -11.13 5.35
C LEU A 83 16.61 -12.06 6.54
N THR A 84 17.69 -12.85 6.43
CA THR A 84 18.16 -13.71 7.52
C THR A 84 19.13 -12.96 8.44
N SER A 85 18.86 -13.00 9.73
CA SER A 85 19.72 -12.42 10.76
C SER A 85 20.47 -13.53 11.50
N GLU A 86 21.79 -13.52 11.46
CA GLU A 86 22.61 -14.34 12.35
C GLU A 86 22.58 -13.77 13.77
N THR A 87 22.72 -14.62 14.79
CA THR A 87 22.63 -14.24 16.21
C THR A 87 23.61 -13.15 16.61
N GLN A 88 24.83 -13.16 16.04
CA GLN A 88 25.88 -12.17 16.37
C GLN A 88 25.57 -10.77 15.80
N ASN A 89 24.90 -10.68 14.65
CA ASN A 89 24.62 -9.42 13.95
C ASN A 89 23.14 -9.02 13.96
N ARG A 90 22.33 -9.68 14.81
CA ARG A 90 20.86 -9.55 14.80
C ARG A 90 20.37 -8.14 15.02
N LEU A 91 21.02 -7.38 15.93
CA LEU A 91 20.68 -5.99 16.18
C LEU A 91 20.83 -5.15 14.91
N PHE A 92 21.99 -5.24 14.26
CA PHE A 92 22.30 -4.45 13.07
C PHE A 92 21.42 -4.85 11.88
N GLN A 93 21.34 -6.15 11.59
CA GLN A 93 20.59 -6.67 10.45
C GLN A 93 19.11 -6.30 10.53
N ASN A 94 18.47 -6.54 11.68
CA ASN A 94 17.07 -6.21 11.85
C ASN A 94 16.83 -4.68 11.85
N SER A 95 17.80 -3.90 12.35
CA SER A 95 17.69 -2.44 12.29
C SER A 95 17.71 -1.94 10.85
N LEU A 96 18.51 -2.58 10.01
CA LEU A 96 18.59 -2.30 8.58
C LEU A 96 17.27 -2.68 7.89
N ILE A 97 16.73 -3.88 8.15
CA ILE A 97 15.46 -4.35 7.58
C ILE A 97 14.31 -3.41 7.99
N PHE A 98 14.05 -3.23 9.29
CA PHE A 98 12.95 -2.39 9.76
C PHE A 98 13.15 -0.90 9.40
N GLY A 99 14.39 -0.43 9.40
CA GLY A 99 14.74 0.92 8.97
C GLY A 99 14.42 1.19 7.51
N LEU A 100 14.72 0.24 6.61
CA LEU A 100 14.40 0.40 5.18
C LEU A 100 12.91 0.33 4.91
N HIS A 101 12.18 -0.58 5.58
CA HIS A 101 10.72 -0.56 5.49
C HIS A 101 10.17 0.78 5.98
N PHE A 102 10.66 1.32 7.10
CA PHE A 102 10.24 2.65 7.58
C PHE A 102 10.51 3.76 6.57
N ILE A 103 11.72 3.81 5.98
CA ILE A 103 12.09 4.79 4.95
C ILE A 103 11.18 4.66 3.72
N LYS A 104 10.92 3.43 3.26
CA LYS A 104 10.01 3.14 2.15
C LYS A 104 8.61 3.69 2.42
N GLU A 105 8.05 3.43 3.60
CA GLU A 105 6.72 3.94 3.97
C GLU A 105 6.72 5.48 4.01
N LEU A 106 7.77 6.12 4.52
CA LEU A 106 7.86 7.59 4.50
C LEU A 106 7.92 8.15 3.06
N ILE A 107 8.69 7.54 2.17
CA ILE A 107 8.77 7.94 0.76
C ILE A 107 7.39 7.81 0.11
N LEU A 108 6.72 6.66 0.29
CA LEU A 108 5.40 6.44 -0.28
C LEU A 108 4.37 7.43 0.29
N LEU A 109 4.41 7.70 1.59
CA LEU A 109 3.53 8.67 2.24
C LEU A 109 3.68 10.06 1.62
N VAL A 110 4.91 10.54 1.44
CA VAL A 110 5.18 11.84 0.79
C VAL A 110 4.65 11.84 -0.65
N LEU A 111 4.91 10.77 -1.41
CA LEU A 111 4.41 10.64 -2.79
C LEU A 111 2.88 10.66 -2.85
N LEU A 112 2.19 10.01 -1.91
CA LEU A 112 0.74 9.99 -1.84
C LEU A 112 0.15 11.34 -1.41
N ILE A 113 0.76 12.04 -0.45
CA ILE A 113 0.31 13.38 -0.01
C ILE A 113 0.39 14.38 -1.16
N TYR A 114 1.50 14.41 -1.88
CA TYR A 114 1.74 15.35 -2.99
C TYR A 114 1.32 14.81 -4.35
N ARG A 115 0.62 13.67 -4.38
CA ARG A 115 0.30 12.96 -5.61
C ARG A 115 -0.44 13.86 -6.61
N MET A 116 -1.32 14.73 -6.13
CA MET A 116 -2.11 15.63 -6.97
C MET A 116 -1.25 16.70 -7.63
N GLU A 117 -0.37 17.33 -6.86
CA GLU A 117 0.58 18.34 -7.32
C GLU A 117 1.56 17.73 -8.33
N ILE A 118 2.07 16.54 -8.04
CA ILE A 118 2.95 15.79 -8.93
C ILE A 118 2.22 15.46 -10.24
N THR A 119 1.01 14.93 -10.16
CA THR A 119 0.23 14.54 -11.34
C THR A 119 -0.13 15.76 -12.19
N LYS A 120 -0.51 16.89 -11.58
CA LYS A 120 -0.81 18.15 -12.30
C LYS A 120 0.39 18.69 -13.07
N ARG A 121 1.59 18.56 -12.50
CA ARG A 121 2.84 18.96 -13.17
C ARG A 121 3.18 18.04 -14.34
N LEU A 122 2.97 16.74 -14.20
CA LEU A 122 3.28 15.75 -15.24
C LEU A 122 2.23 15.72 -16.36
N PHE A 123 0.96 15.96 -16.04
CA PHE A 123 -0.18 15.83 -16.95
C PHE A 123 -1.14 17.04 -16.86
N PRO A 124 -0.69 18.25 -17.23
CA PRO A 124 -1.46 19.48 -17.02
C PRO A 124 -2.81 19.51 -17.76
N ASN A 125 -2.92 18.79 -18.88
CA ASN A 125 -4.11 18.80 -19.74
C ASN A 125 -5.15 17.72 -19.39
N ARG A 126 -5.04 17.08 -18.22
CA ARG A 126 -5.89 15.95 -17.82
C ARG A 126 -6.78 16.33 -16.63
N SER A 127 -7.96 15.71 -16.55
CA SER A 127 -8.88 15.88 -15.43
C SER A 127 -8.33 15.18 -14.18
N ILE A 128 -7.75 15.96 -13.28
CA ILE A 128 -7.14 15.46 -12.04
C ILE A 128 -8.01 15.93 -10.86
N TYR A 129 -8.51 14.99 -10.06
CA TYR A 129 -9.40 15.26 -8.95
C TYR A 129 -9.11 14.35 -7.76
N TYR A 130 -9.47 14.80 -6.56
CA TYR A 130 -9.33 13.99 -5.36
C TYR A 130 -10.34 12.84 -5.35
N THR A 131 -9.84 11.64 -5.12
CA THR A 131 -10.62 10.43 -4.89
C THR A 131 -10.63 10.07 -3.41
N PHE A 132 -11.53 9.18 -2.99
CA PHE A 132 -11.51 8.67 -1.61
C PHE A 132 -10.20 7.91 -1.29
N ALA A 133 -9.55 7.33 -2.30
CA ALA A 133 -8.28 6.64 -2.13
C ALA A 133 -7.13 7.61 -1.79
N ASP A 134 -7.17 8.85 -2.28
CA ASP A 134 -6.22 9.91 -1.89
C ASP A 134 -6.34 10.27 -0.40
N THR A 135 -7.45 9.93 0.26
CA THR A 135 -7.60 10.06 1.71
C THR A 135 -7.17 8.80 2.44
N LEU A 136 -7.64 7.62 2.01
CA LEU A 136 -7.40 6.37 2.74
C LEU A 136 -5.95 5.87 2.65
N LEU A 137 -5.31 5.98 1.48
CA LEU A 137 -3.97 5.41 1.27
C LEU A 137 -2.88 6.09 2.10
N PRO A 138 -2.82 7.44 2.23
CA PRO A 138 -1.89 8.08 3.15
C PRO A 138 -2.06 7.63 4.60
N TRP A 139 -3.30 7.46 5.08
CA TRP A 139 -3.56 6.97 6.44
C TRP A 139 -3.07 5.54 6.64
N LEU A 140 -3.32 4.66 5.69
CA LEU A 140 -2.79 3.29 5.73
C LEU A 140 -1.26 3.28 5.74
N CYS A 141 -0.63 4.11 4.91
CA CYS A 141 0.84 4.22 4.83
C CYS A 141 1.45 4.83 6.12
N LEU A 142 0.76 5.78 6.75
CA LEU A 142 1.17 6.31 8.04
C LEU A 142 1.12 5.24 9.14
N LEU A 143 0.08 4.39 9.14
CA LEU A 143 -0.02 3.27 10.08
C LEU A 143 1.13 2.27 9.89
N THR A 144 1.45 1.87 8.66
CA THR A 144 2.59 0.97 8.39
C THR A 144 3.94 1.59 8.73
N ALA A 145 4.10 2.90 8.54
CA ALA A 145 5.29 3.63 8.99
C ALA A 145 5.44 3.56 10.51
N ILE A 146 4.36 3.78 11.27
CA ILE A 146 4.35 3.66 12.73
C ILE A 146 4.72 2.24 13.16
N PHE A 147 4.13 1.21 12.53
CA PHE A 147 4.46 -0.19 12.83
C PHE A 147 5.94 -0.52 12.54
N SER A 148 6.49 -0.03 11.44
CA SER A 148 7.91 -0.20 11.11
C SER A 148 8.82 0.48 12.12
N PHE A 149 8.46 1.68 12.55
CA PHE A 149 9.19 2.40 13.61
C PHE A 149 9.14 1.65 14.95
N LEU A 150 7.98 1.14 15.33
CA LEU A 150 7.82 0.37 16.57
C LEU A 150 8.58 -0.96 16.53
N ALA A 151 8.61 -1.64 15.38
CA ALA A 151 9.44 -2.83 15.18
C ALA A 151 10.94 -2.51 15.28
N LEU A 152 11.39 -1.39 14.74
CA LEU A 152 12.77 -0.91 14.88
C LEU A 152 13.11 -0.61 16.34
N PHE A 153 12.22 0.06 17.06
CA PHE A 153 12.38 0.37 18.48
C PHE A 153 12.40 -0.90 19.35
N GLU A 154 11.47 -1.83 19.12
CA GLU A 154 11.44 -3.14 19.78
C GLU A 154 12.73 -3.93 19.51
N ASN A 155 13.24 -3.89 18.28
CA ASN A 155 14.50 -4.53 17.92
C ASN A 155 15.69 -3.96 18.73
N TYR A 156 15.73 -2.65 18.93
CA TYR A 156 16.75 -2.01 19.77
C TYR A 156 16.62 -2.45 21.23
N LEU A 157 15.41 -2.45 21.80
CA LEU A 157 15.19 -2.90 23.17
C LEU A 157 15.57 -4.37 23.35
N ARG A 158 15.18 -5.23 22.42
CA ARG A 158 15.43 -6.66 22.52
C ARG A 158 16.90 -7.02 22.32
N ASN A 159 17.49 -6.59 21.20
CA ASN A 159 18.82 -7.02 20.82
C ASN A 159 19.93 -6.07 21.30
N GLY A 160 19.60 -4.83 21.68
CA GLY A 160 20.55 -3.84 22.19
C GLY A 160 20.52 -3.66 23.70
N ARG A 161 19.37 -3.92 24.35
CA ARG A 161 19.21 -3.78 25.82
C ARG A 161 18.84 -5.07 26.55
N GLY A 162 18.53 -6.16 25.83
CA GLY A 162 18.23 -7.47 26.41
C GLY A 162 16.81 -7.65 26.95
N TYR A 163 15.85 -6.80 26.56
CA TYR A 163 14.44 -6.99 26.93
C TYR A 163 13.78 -8.12 26.13
N ASP A 164 12.91 -8.91 26.76
CA ASP A 164 12.16 -9.97 26.07
C ASP A 164 10.80 -9.46 25.56
N ILE A 165 10.82 -8.67 24.48
CA ILE A 165 9.62 -8.10 23.85
C ILE A 165 9.64 -8.46 22.36
N THR A 166 8.55 -9.03 21.86
CA THR A 166 8.46 -9.58 20.48
C THR A 166 7.15 -9.28 19.75
N LEU A 167 6.34 -8.34 20.28
CA LEU A 167 5.00 -8.07 19.78
C LEU A 167 5.03 -7.57 18.32
N PHE A 168 5.81 -6.51 18.06
CA PHE A 168 5.89 -5.91 16.74
C PHE A 168 6.69 -6.80 15.78
N PHE A 169 7.68 -7.53 16.28
CA PHE A 169 8.41 -8.51 15.50
C PHE A 169 7.49 -9.58 14.90
N TYR A 170 6.59 -10.18 15.69
CA TYR A 170 5.64 -11.17 15.17
C TYR A 170 4.48 -10.56 14.37
N ALA A 171 4.04 -9.35 14.73
CA ALA A 171 2.97 -8.67 14.01
C ALA A 171 3.41 -8.10 12.65
N PHE A 172 4.71 -7.93 12.41
CA PHE A 172 5.25 -7.24 11.23
C PHE A 172 4.79 -7.87 9.92
N GLU A 173 4.90 -9.19 9.80
CA GLU A 173 4.53 -9.95 8.60
C GLU A 173 3.02 -9.83 8.31
N VAL A 174 2.19 -10.06 9.33
CA VAL A 174 0.72 -9.99 9.22
C VAL A 174 0.27 -8.58 8.84
N THR A 175 0.89 -7.57 9.44
CA THR A 175 0.59 -6.15 9.14
C THR A 175 0.88 -5.83 7.68
N GLY A 176 1.98 -6.36 7.13
CA GLY A 176 2.31 -6.23 5.71
C GLY A 176 1.21 -6.79 4.79
N TYR A 177 0.72 -8.00 5.07
CA TYR A 177 -0.36 -8.60 4.27
C TYR A 177 -1.68 -7.83 4.39
N LEU A 178 -2.02 -7.36 5.59
CA LEU A 178 -3.22 -6.52 5.79
C LEU A 178 -3.12 -5.20 5.02
N PHE A 179 -1.94 -4.60 4.96
CA PHE A 179 -1.70 -3.39 4.19
C PHE A 179 -1.89 -3.65 2.68
N TYR A 180 -1.20 -4.65 2.11
CA TYR A 180 -1.33 -4.99 0.69
C TYR A 180 -2.79 -5.31 0.31
N SER A 181 -3.48 -6.06 1.16
CA SER A 181 -4.89 -6.35 0.97
C SER A 181 -5.75 -5.09 0.92
N SER A 182 -5.55 -4.19 1.88
CA SER A 182 -6.33 -2.95 2.01
C SER A 182 -6.12 -2.04 0.80
N VAL A 183 -4.87 -1.92 0.32
CA VAL A 183 -4.54 -1.16 -0.90
C VAL A 183 -5.28 -1.74 -2.11
N CYS A 184 -5.25 -3.06 -2.29
CA CYS A 184 -5.98 -3.72 -3.37
C CYS A 184 -7.49 -3.51 -3.27
N GLY A 185 -8.09 -3.67 -2.08
CA GLY A 185 -9.52 -3.44 -1.87
C GLY A 185 -9.94 -2.01 -2.20
N ILE A 186 -9.17 -1.01 -1.74
CA ILE A 186 -9.41 0.41 -2.04
C ILE A 186 -9.36 0.68 -3.55
N LEU A 187 -8.30 0.21 -4.23
CA LEU A 187 -8.11 0.48 -5.65
C LEU A 187 -9.10 -0.28 -6.54
N LEU A 188 -9.51 -1.48 -6.13
CA LEU A 188 -10.54 -2.25 -6.83
C LEU A 188 -11.89 -1.54 -6.74
N VAL A 189 -12.27 -1.03 -5.58
CA VAL A 189 -13.51 -0.24 -5.43
C VAL A 189 -13.43 1.07 -6.22
N LEU A 190 -12.29 1.76 -6.19
CA LEU A 190 -12.09 2.95 -7.01
C LEU A 190 -12.28 2.65 -8.50
N THR A 191 -11.72 1.53 -8.96
CA THR A 191 -11.86 1.07 -10.35
C THR A 191 -13.32 0.76 -10.69
N MET A 192 -14.05 0.06 -9.81
CA MET A 192 -15.47 -0.23 -10.01
C MET A 192 -16.32 1.04 -10.14
N ILE A 193 -16.11 2.02 -9.26
CA ILE A 193 -16.82 3.31 -9.31
C ILE A 193 -16.52 4.05 -10.61
N THR A 194 -15.24 4.09 -11.01
CA THR A 194 -14.79 4.76 -12.25
C THR A 194 -15.43 4.12 -13.49
N CYS A 195 -15.46 2.78 -13.54
CA CYS A 195 -16.13 2.02 -14.60
C CYS A 195 -17.64 2.31 -14.66
N GLN A 196 -18.31 2.40 -13.51
CA GLN A 196 -19.74 2.71 -13.45
C GLN A 196 -20.05 4.13 -13.94
N GLN A 197 -19.23 5.12 -13.53
CA GLN A 197 -19.38 6.51 -13.97
C GLN A 197 -19.24 6.66 -15.49
N GLN A 198 -18.30 5.95 -16.11
CA GLN A 198 -18.15 5.95 -17.56
C GLN A 198 -19.30 5.26 -18.29
N ARG A 199 -19.86 4.18 -17.75
CA ARG A 199 -21.04 3.52 -18.33
C ARG A 199 -22.29 4.39 -18.30
N LEU A 200 -22.46 5.19 -17.23
CA LEU A 200 -23.56 6.14 -17.08
C LEU A 200 -23.37 7.42 -17.91
N SER A 201 -22.15 7.66 -18.39
CA SER A 201 -21.79 8.75 -19.29
C SER A 201 -21.45 8.22 -20.69
N PRO A 202 -22.32 7.44 -21.37
CA PRO A 202 -22.01 7.01 -22.72
C PRO A 202 -21.93 8.25 -23.62
N GLN A 203 -20.78 8.41 -24.28
CA GLN A 203 -20.44 9.41 -25.30
C GLN A 203 -21.60 10.31 -25.75
N GLY A 204 -21.76 11.43 -25.06
CA GLY A 204 -22.53 12.59 -25.49
C GLY A 204 -21.63 13.81 -25.61
N SER A 205 -20.46 13.68 -26.26
CA SER A 205 -19.70 14.83 -26.73
C SER A 205 -18.75 14.41 -27.86
N ALA A 206 -19.34 14.12 -29.02
CA ALA A 206 -18.74 14.62 -30.24
C ALA A 206 -18.91 16.15 -30.21
N LYS A 207 -17.82 16.86 -29.94
CA LYS A 207 -17.51 18.21 -30.41
C LYS A 207 -16.05 18.50 -30.10
#